data_AF-A0A520KY16-F1
#
_entry.id   AF-A0A520KY16-F1
#
_cell.length_a   1.000
_cell.length_b   1.000
_cell.length_c   1.000
_cell.angle_alpha   90.00
_cell.angle_beta   90.00
_cell.angle_gamma   90.00
#
_symmetry.space_group_name_H-M   'P 1'
#
loop_
_entity.id
_entity.type
_entity.pdbx_description
1 polymer ?
#
loop_
_entity_poly.entity_id
_entity_poly.type
_entity_poly.pdbx_seq_one_letter_code
_entity_poly.pdbx_strand_id
1 'polypeptide(L)' 'MKAISVDGVSPTKETVKDGTYPIARSLYLYTWEKTSLKEGKFIDFILSEEGQNIVGEEGFVPAR' A
#
# COMPACT_ATOMS: atom_id res chain seq x y z
N MET A 1 18.35 4.70 -13.79
CA MET A 1 18.95 3.93 -12.66
C MET A 1 18.46 2.49 -12.74
N LYS A 2 19.25 1.52 -12.24
CA LYS A 2 18.87 0.10 -12.20
C LYS A 2 18.71 -0.31 -10.73
N ALA A 3 17.57 -0.86 -10.37
CA ALA A 3 17.35 -1.38 -9.03
C ALA A 3 18.21 -2.64 -8.80
N ILE A 4 18.72 -2.80 -7.58
CA ILE A 4 19.51 -3.96 -7.17
C ILE A 4 18.64 -4.92 -6.34
N SER A 5 18.92 -6.21 -6.46
CA SER A 5 18.32 -7.23 -5.61
C SER A 5 18.91 -7.16 -4.20
N VAL A 6 18.10 -7.51 -3.21
CA VAL A 6 18.50 -7.61 -1.79
C VAL A 6 18.22 -9.04 -1.36
N ASP A 7 19.20 -9.72 -0.77
CA ASP A 7 19.11 -11.13 -0.38
C ASP A 7 18.66 -12.07 -1.51
N GLY A 8 19.00 -11.73 -2.75
CA GLY A 8 18.59 -12.49 -3.95
C GLY A 8 17.17 -12.18 -4.45
N VAL A 9 16.44 -11.28 -3.79
CA VAL A 9 15.07 -10.88 -4.16
C VAL A 9 15.08 -9.54 -4.91
N SER A 10 14.43 -9.49 -6.07
CA SER A 10 14.31 -8.26 -6.87
C SER A 10 13.13 -7.41 -6.40
N PRO A 11 13.22 -6.06 -6.41
CA PRO A 11 12.13 -5.17 -6.03
C PRO A 11 11.04 -5.14 -7.10
N THR A 12 9.98 -5.93 -6.92
CA THR A 12 8.80 -5.95 -7.79
C THR A 12 7.53 -5.74 -6.98
N LYS A 13 6.41 -5.44 -7.64
CA LYS A 13 5.13 -5.28 -6.93
C LYS A 13 4.74 -6.57 -6.22
N GLU A 14 5.02 -7.72 -6.82
CA GLU A 14 4.71 -9.05 -6.32
C GLU A 14 5.53 -9.37 -5.07
N THR A 15 6.84 -9.16 -5.12
CA THR A 15 7.76 -9.43 -3.99
C THR A 15 7.59 -8.46 -2.82
N VAL A 16 7.06 -7.26 -3.09
CA VAL A 16 6.62 -6.35 -2.02
C VAL A 16 5.28 -6.81 -1.43
N LYS A 17 4.32 -7.25 -2.25
CA LYS A 17 3.00 -7.73 -1.80
C LYS A 17 3.10 -9.02 -0.97
N ASP A 18 4.00 -9.93 -1.32
CA ASP A 18 4.20 -11.18 -0.58
C ASP A 18 5.18 -11.05 0.61
N GLY A 19 5.82 -9.88 0.77
CA GLY A 19 6.73 -9.57 1.86
C GLY A 19 8.14 -10.15 1.73
N THR A 20 8.48 -10.78 0.60
CA THR A 20 9.82 -11.35 0.36
C THR A 20 10.88 -10.29 0.08
N TYR A 21 10.50 -9.14 -0.49
CA TYR A 21 11.43 -8.03 -0.66
C TYR A 21 11.57 -7.24 0.66
N PRO A 22 12.75 -7.23 1.30
CA PRO A 22 12.88 -6.77 2.69
C PRO A 22 12.85 -5.25 2.86
N ILE A 23 13.03 -4.49 1.77
CA ILE A 23 13.05 -3.02 1.81
C ILE A 23 11.70 -2.48 1.32
N ALA A 24 10.67 -2.69 2.13
CA ALA A 24 9.34 -2.14 1.93
C ALA A 24 8.75 -1.68 3.26
N ARG A 25 7.80 -0.74 3.22
CA ARG A 25 7.04 -0.31 4.40
C ARG A 25 5.57 -0.19 4.06
N SER A 26 4.72 -0.64 4.97
CA SER A 26 3.28 -0.40 4.87
C SER A 26 2.96 1.06 5.18
N LEU A 27 1.94 1.58 4.49
CA LEU A 27 1.33 2.87 4.82
C LEU A 27 0.03 2.58 5.56
N TYR A 28 -0.01 2.93 6.84
CA TYR A 28 -1.15 2.68 7.70
C TYR A 28 -2.04 3.92 7.83
N LEU A 29 -3.35 3.68 7.83
CA LEU A 29 -4.34 4.64 8.32
C LEU A 29 -4.68 4.26 9.76
N TYR A 30 -4.56 5.22 10.66
CA TYR A 30 -4.91 5.04 12.07
C TYR A 30 -6.21 5.78 12.36
N THR A 31 -7.09 5.13 13.12
CA THR A 31 -8.30 5.74 13.67
C THR A 31 -8.49 5.28 15.12
N TRP A 32 -9.47 5.83 15.80
CA TRP A 32 -9.74 5.54 17.21
C TRP A 32 -11.08 4.85 17.38
N GLU A 33 -11.35 4.37 18.60
CA GLU A 33 -12.72 3.98 18.96
C GLU A 33 -13.68 5.14 18.72
N LYS A 34 -14.86 4.83 18.16
CA LYS A 34 -15.90 5.81 17.76
C LYS A 34 -15.50 6.73 16.59
N THR A 35 -14.74 6.22 15.61
CA THR A 35 -14.57 6.87 14.29
C THR A 35 -15.90 7.41 13.78
N SER A 36 -15.94 8.69 13.42
CA SER A 36 -17.15 9.30 12.89
C SER A 36 -17.52 8.69 11.53
N LEU A 37 -18.79 8.81 11.14
CA LEU A 37 -19.24 8.35 9.82
C LEU A 37 -18.46 9.01 8.67
N LYS A 38 -18.04 10.28 8.83
CA LYS A 38 -17.29 11.01 7.79
C LYS A 38 -15.87 10.46 7.62
N GLU A 39 -15.19 10.20 8.74
CA GLU A 39 -13.86 9.58 8.72
C GLU A 39 -13.93 8.16 8.17
N GLY A 40 -14.92 7.36 8.58
CA GLY A 40 -15.14 6.01 8.06
C GLY A 40 -15.32 6.00 6.55
N LYS A 41 -16.16 6.89 6.00
CA LYS A 41 -16.34 7.01 4.54
C LYS A 41 -15.05 7.36 3.80
N PHE A 42 -14.17 8.15 4.40
CA PHE A 42 -12.89 8.47 3.79
C PHE A 42 -11.94 7.27 3.80
N ILE A 43 -11.90 6.50 4.90
CA ILE A 43 -11.13 5.25 4.98
C ILE A 43 -11.66 4.25 3.94
N ASP A 44 -12.99 4.11 3.83
CA ASP A 44 -13.63 3.23 2.85
C ASP A 44 -13.28 3.63 1.41
N PHE A 45 -13.28 4.94 1.10
CA PHE A 45 -12.84 5.44 -0.19
C PHE A 45 -11.38 5.07 -0.48
N ILE A 46 -10.46 5.30 0.46
CA ILE A 46 -9.04 4.94 0.27
C ILE A 46 -8.88 3.45 -0.02
N LEU A 47 -9.67 2.60 0.66
CA LEU A 47 -9.62 1.13 0.51
C LEU A 47 -10.47 0.58 -0.65
N SER A 48 -11.21 1.44 -1.35
CA SER A 48 -12.03 1.08 -2.52
C SER A 48 -11.17 0.80 -3.76
N GLU A 49 -11.77 0.21 -4.80
CA GLU A 49 -11.11 0.00 -6.09
C GLU A 49 -10.59 1.32 -6.69
N GLU A 50 -11.40 2.38 -6.66
CA GLU A 50 -11.01 3.71 -7.11
C GLU A 50 -9.80 4.24 -6.32
N GLY A 51 -9.86 4.17 -4.99
CA GLY A 51 -8.76 4.60 -4.13
C GLY A 51 -7.46 3.82 -4.39
N GLN A 52 -7.56 2.51 -4.60
CA GLN A 52 -6.40 1.66 -4.88
C GLN A 52 -5.85 1.86 -6.31
N ASN A 53 -6.69 2.24 -7.28
CA ASN A 53 -6.22 2.64 -8.60
C ASN A 53 -5.36 3.91 -8.52
N ILE A 54 -5.82 4.92 -7.77
CA ILE A 54 -5.05 6.15 -7.52
C ILE A 54 -3.70 5.82 -6.88
N VAL A 55 -3.66 4.92 -5.88
CA VAL A 55 -2.41 4.46 -5.24
C VAL A 55 -1.43 3.88 -6.29
N GLY A 56 -1.93 3.09 -7.22
CA GLY A 56 -1.13 2.50 -8.30
C GLY A 56 -0.63 3.54 -9.31
N GLU A 57 -1.46 4.51 -9.67
CA GLU A 57 -1.12 5.62 -10.58
C GLU A 57 -0.02 6.52 -10.00
N GLU A 58 -0.05 6.77 -8.69
CA GLU A 58 0.96 7.54 -7.96
C GLU A 58 2.26 6.75 -7.67
N GLY A 59 2.36 5.51 -8.18
CA GLY A 59 3.59 4.71 -8.13
C GLY A 59 3.78 3.89 -6.86
N PHE A 60 2.76 3.78 -6.00
CA PHE A 60 2.79 2.89 -4.85
C PHE A 60 2.32 1.47 -5.21
N VAL A 61 2.53 0.54 -4.29
CA VAL A 61 1.97 -0.82 -4.37
C VAL A 61 0.61 -0.82 -3.68
N PRO A 62 -0.50 -1.12 -4.39
CA PRO A 62 -1.82 -1.20 -3.78
C PRO A 62 -1.87 -2.25 -2.65
N ALA A 63 -2.63 -1.96 -1.59
CA ALA A 63 -2.81 -2.84 -0.44
C ALA A 63 -3.77 -4.01 -0.72
N ARG A 64 -4.55 -3.92 -1.79
CA ARG A 64 -5.46 -4.96 -2.27
C ARG A 64 -5.15 -5.30 -3.74
#